data_AF-Q389Z3-F1
#
_entry.id   AF-Q389Z3-F1
#
_cell.length_a   1.000
_cell.length_b   1.000
_cell.length_c   1.000
_cell.angle_alpha   90.00
_cell.angle_beta   90.00
_cell.angle_gamma   90.00
#
_symmetry.space_group_name_H-M   'P 1'
#
loop_
_entity.id
_entity.type
_entity.pdbx_description
1 polymer ?
#
loop_
_entity_poly.entity_id
_entity_poly.type
_entity_poly.pdbx_seq_one_letter_code
_entity_poly.pdbx_strand_id
1 'polypeptide(L)'
;MRRTFISFSAASAAAAAPVTSTKMQTLHKLLTGEVSFKNKAPVKDCNIVHQFGENWATELSAYAKTLPAEQQKIIVRQIARVKLTRYTVAELAAYCGDGPALLDETARAANIEQGVAFVKAKGVEAFEKYVAEESTNANWKPEEAKKFIEDVKAKAK
;
A
#
# COMPACT_ATOMS: atom_id res chain seq x y z
N MET A 1 -1.39 42.84 54.08
CA MET A 1 -1.51 43.43 52.73
C MET A 1 -1.29 42.34 51.70
N ARG A 2 -2.28 42.13 50.82
CA ARG A 2 -2.31 41.12 49.73
C ARG A 2 -1.30 41.46 48.63
N ARG A 3 -0.69 40.45 48.00
CA ARG A 3 -0.38 40.42 46.56
C ARG A 3 -0.06 38.99 46.09
N THR A 4 -1.05 38.42 45.42
CA THR A 4 -1.03 37.25 44.55
C THR A 4 -0.18 37.51 43.30
N PHE A 5 0.59 36.52 42.85
CA PHE A 5 1.00 36.39 41.45
C PHE A 5 0.58 35.00 40.93
N ILE A 6 -0.16 35.06 39.83
CA ILE A 6 -0.70 33.95 39.04
C ILE A 6 0.43 33.48 38.12
N SER A 7 0.72 32.17 38.13
CA SER A 7 1.60 31.52 37.16
C SER A 7 0.82 30.45 36.40
N PHE A 8 0.53 30.81 35.16
CA PHE A 8 0.14 30.02 33.99
C PHE A 8 0.13 28.48 34.10
N SER A 9 -1.05 27.93 33.86
CA SER A 9 -1.29 26.54 33.43
C SER A 9 -0.84 26.38 31.98
N ALA A 10 0.20 25.59 31.73
CA ALA A 10 0.55 25.09 30.40
C ALA A 10 -0.18 23.76 30.15
N ALA A 11 -1.03 23.74 29.14
CA ALA A 11 -1.72 22.55 28.66
C ALA A 11 -0.71 21.50 28.21
N SER A 12 -0.76 20.33 28.86
CA SER A 12 -0.05 19.13 28.43
C SER A 12 -0.70 18.60 27.16
N ALA A 13 -0.02 18.75 26.02
CA ALA A 13 -0.34 18.04 24.81
C ALA A 13 -0.06 16.54 25.03
N ALA A 14 -1.11 15.74 25.01
CA ALA A 14 -1.06 14.29 25.17
C ALA A 14 -0.11 13.66 24.14
N ALA A 15 0.93 13.00 24.64
CA ALA A 15 1.89 12.23 23.85
C ALA A 15 1.22 10.98 23.25
N ALA A 16 0.85 11.03 21.97
CA ALA A 16 0.40 9.88 21.18
C ALA A 16 1.56 8.99 20.65
N ALA A 17 2.79 9.20 21.11
CA ALA A 17 4.01 8.64 20.53
C ALA A 17 4.40 7.17 20.88
N PRO A 18 3.90 6.47 21.93
CA PRO A 18 4.46 5.15 22.26
C PRO A 18 3.95 4.01 21.37
N VAL A 19 2.70 4.06 20.89
CA VAL A 19 2.06 2.91 20.21
C VAL A 19 2.58 2.71 18.79
N THR A 20 2.87 3.79 18.07
CA THR A 20 3.38 3.73 16.69
C THR A 20 4.80 3.18 16.63
N SER A 21 5.63 3.44 17.63
CA SER A 21 7.02 2.94 17.70
C SER A 21 7.06 1.42 17.86
N THR A 22 6.30 0.83 18.79
CA THR A 22 6.27 -0.63 18.99
C THR A 22 5.71 -1.37 17.77
N LYS A 23 4.67 -0.80 17.14
CA LYS A 23 4.08 -1.33 15.90
C LYS A 23 5.12 -1.36 14.77
N MET A 24 5.83 -0.25 14.52
CA MET A 24 6.84 -0.19 13.46
C MET A 24 8.09 -1.01 13.76
N GLN A 25 8.50 -1.12 15.03
CA GLN A 25 9.55 -2.05 15.44
C GLN A 25 9.18 -3.51 15.13
N THR A 26 7.93 -3.90 15.37
CA THR A 26 7.45 -5.26 15.06
C THR A 26 7.46 -5.50 13.55
N LEU A 27 6.98 -4.53 12.76
CA LEU A 27 7.03 -4.61 11.30
C LEU A 27 8.47 -4.68 10.78
N HIS A 28 9.39 -3.89 11.34
CA HIS A 28 10.80 -3.96 11.02
C HIS A 28 11.36 -5.38 11.24
N LYS A 29 11.09 -5.98 12.40
CA LYS A 29 11.51 -7.36 12.71
C LYS A 29 10.88 -8.41 11.78
N LEU A 30 9.62 -8.22 11.37
CA LEU A 30 8.97 -9.09 10.38
C LEU A 30 9.69 -9.04 9.03
N LEU A 31 10.10 -7.84 8.59
CA LEU A 31 10.76 -7.62 7.30
C LEU A 31 12.24 -8.05 7.29
N THR A 32 12.91 -8.04 8.44
CA THR A 32 14.27 -8.57 8.59
C THR A 32 14.31 -10.08 8.84
N GLY A 33 13.15 -10.70 9.08
CA GLY A 33 13.03 -12.15 9.32
C GLY A 33 13.34 -12.57 10.77
N GLU A 34 13.49 -11.62 11.69
CA GLU A 34 13.69 -11.90 13.13
C GLU A 34 12.43 -12.48 13.77
N VAL A 35 11.26 -12.08 13.29
CA VAL A 35 9.97 -12.64 13.69
C VAL A 35 9.16 -13.02 12.46
N SER A 36 8.21 -13.93 12.64
CA SER A 36 7.27 -14.35 11.60
C SER A 36 5.85 -13.99 12.01
N PHE A 37 4.96 -13.86 11.03
CA PHE A 37 3.53 -13.79 11.33
C PHE A 37 3.07 -15.04 12.07
N LYS A 38 2.03 -14.89 12.90
CA LYS A 38 1.34 -16.03 13.52
C LYS A 38 0.91 -17.02 12.44
N ASN A 39 0.93 -18.31 12.76
CA ASN A 39 0.65 -19.41 11.84
C ASN A 39 1.60 -19.53 10.64
N LYS A 40 2.79 -18.91 10.70
CA LYS A 40 3.78 -18.90 9.60
C LYS A 40 3.19 -18.35 8.29
N ALA A 41 2.24 -17.42 8.39
CA ALA A 41 1.70 -16.74 7.22
C ALA A 41 2.83 -16.02 6.44
N PRO A 42 2.78 -16.00 5.11
CA PRO A 42 3.84 -15.39 4.31
C PRO A 42 3.86 -13.88 4.49
N VAL A 43 5.05 -13.29 4.41
CA VAL A 43 5.22 -11.83 4.42
C VAL A 43 4.81 -11.28 3.06
N LYS A 44 3.53 -10.93 2.93
CA LYS A 44 2.94 -10.31 1.75
C LYS A 44 2.28 -8.99 2.11
N ASP A 45 2.18 -8.07 1.16
CA ASP A 45 1.55 -6.77 1.35
C ASP A 45 0.13 -6.89 1.89
N CYS A 46 -0.69 -7.80 1.36
CA CYS A 46 -2.06 -8.03 1.85
C CYS A 46 -2.11 -8.41 3.35
N ASN A 47 -1.18 -9.24 3.81
CA ASN A 47 -1.10 -9.64 5.23
C ASN A 47 -0.58 -8.50 6.12
N ILE A 48 0.35 -7.69 5.59
CA ILE A 48 0.87 -6.51 6.29
C ILE A 48 -0.22 -5.45 6.42
N VAL A 49 -0.91 -5.11 5.33
CA VAL A 49 -2.02 -4.13 5.33
C VAL A 49 -3.12 -4.57 6.30
N HIS A 50 -3.43 -5.87 6.37
CA HIS A 50 -4.42 -6.38 7.31
C HIS A 50 -4.05 -6.16 8.80
N GLN A 51 -2.76 -6.27 9.17
CA GLN A 51 -2.32 -6.13 10.57
C GLN A 51 -1.80 -4.72 10.92
N PHE A 52 -1.26 -3.99 9.95
CA PHE A 52 -0.56 -2.72 10.13
C PHE A 52 -1.26 -1.54 9.43
N GLY A 53 -2.30 -1.77 8.62
CA GLY A 53 -3.05 -0.74 7.89
C GLY A 53 -2.38 -0.31 6.58
N GLU A 54 -3.13 0.42 5.73
CA GLU A 54 -2.71 0.84 4.39
C GLU A 54 -1.46 1.74 4.37
N ASN A 55 -1.27 2.54 5.44
CA ASN A 55 -0.17 3.49 5.53
C ASN A 55 1.14 2.88 6.05
N TRP A 56 1.23 1.55 6.19
CA TRP A 56 2.38 0.85 6.78
C TRP A 56 3.72 1.27 6.15
N ALA A 57 3.78 1.45 4.82
CA ALA A 57 5.03 1.77 4.12
C ALA A 57 5.51 3.19 4.43
N THR A 58 4.58 4.15 4.56
CA THR A 58 4.88 5.54 4.92
C THR A 58 5.28 5.63 6.40
N GLU A 59 4.55 4.95 7.29
CA GLU A 59 4.87 4.86 8.71
C GLU A 59 6.25 4.23 8.92
N LEU A 60 6.54 3.14 8.21
CA LEU A 60 7.83 2.45 8.30
C LEU A 60 8.97 3.27 7.70
N SER A 61 8.74 4.00 6.60
CA SER A 61 9.75 4.90 6.02
C SER A 61 10.08 6.06 6.97
N ALA A 62 9.08 6.57 7.70
CA ALA A 62 9.30 7.58 8.74
C ALA A 62 10.10 7.00 9.91
N TYR A 63 9.76 5.79 10.37
CA TYR A 63 10.52 5.06 11.39
C TYR A 63 11.97 4.78 10.94
N ALA A 64 12.20 4.42 9.67
CA ALA A 64 13.52 4.11 9.13
C ALA A 64 14.50 5.30 9.22
N LYS A 65 14.00 6.55 9.22
CA LYS A 65 14.82 7.76 9.41
C LYS A 65 15.40 7.88 10.83
N THR A 66 14.88 7.12 11.79
CA THR A 66 15.39 7.08 13.17
C THR A 66 16.53 6.07 13.36
N LEU A 67 16.82 5.25 12.35
CA LEU A 67 17.80 4.17 12.40
C LEU A 67 19.11 4.57 11.70
N PRO A 68 20.22 3.85 11.96
CA PRO A 68 21.47 4.02 11.22
C PRO A 68 21.28 3.81 9.70
N ALA A 69 22.09 4.49 8.89
CA ALA A 69 21.98 4.50 7.42
C ALA A 69 21.97 3.09 6.79
N GLU A 70 22.71 2.13 7.35
CA GLU A 70 22.72 0.75 6.87
C GLU A 70 21.37 0.04 7.07
N GLN A 71 20.72 0.23 8.23
CA GLN A 71 19.39 -0.32 8.48
C GLN A 71 18.33 0.37 7.63
N GLN A 72 18.47 1.68 7.40
CA GLN A 72 17.58 2.43 6.51
C GLN A 72 17.59 1.86 5.08
N LYS A 73 18.77 1.56 4.51
CA LYS A 73 18.90 0.92 3.19
C LYS A 73 18.21 -0.44 3.13
N ILE A 74 18.33 -1.24 4.19
CA ILE A 74 17.67 -2.55 4.29
C ILE A 74 16.15 -2.37 4.26
N ILE A 75 15.60 -1.46 5.08
CA ILE A 75 14.15 -1.21 5.13
C ILE A 75 13.64 -0.75 3.77
N VAL A 76 14.31 0.20 3.10
CA VAL A 76 13.91 0.67 1.77
C VAL A 76 13.84 -0.49 0.77
N ARG A 77 14.84 -1.37 0.78
CA ARG A 77 14.84 -2.57 -0.06
C ARG A 77 13.71 -3.53 0.29
N GLN A 78 13.41 -3.73 1.58
CA GLN A 78 12.31 -4.60 1.99
C GLN A 78 10.95 -4.02 1.63
N ILE A 79 10.75 -2.71 1.76
CA ILE A 79 9.53 -2.03 1.30
C ILE A 79 9.33 -2.30 -0.21
N ALA A 80 10.38 -2.14 -1.02
CA ALA A 80 10.30 -2.42 -2.46
C ALA A 80 9.93 -3.88 -2.74
N ARG A 81 10.54 -4.84 -2.03
CA ARG A 81 10.23 -6.27 -2.18
C ARG A 81 8.79 -6.61 -1.79
N VAL A 82 8.31 -6.08 -0.67
CA VAL A 82 6.92 -6.28 -0.23
C VAL A 82 5.96 -5.69 -1.24
N LYS A 83 6.24 -4.52 -1.81
CA LYS A 83 5.38 -3.92 -2.84
C LYS A 83 5.23 -4.83 -4.08
N LEU A 84 6.26 -5.59 -4.44
CA LEU A 84 6.14 -6.59 -5.52
C LEU A 84 5.19 -7.74 -5.16
N THR A 85 5.06 -8.09 -3.89
CA THR A 85 4.15 -9.16 -3.43
C THR A 85 2.66 -8.78 -3.49
N ARG A 86 2.33 -7.53 -3.88
CA ARG A 86 0.97 -7.10 -4.19
C ARG A 86 0.43 -7.80 -5.42
N TYR A 87 1.30 -8.06 -6.40
CA TYR A 87 0.96 -8.77 -7.61
C TYR A 87 0.89 -10.27 -7.35
N THR A 88 -0.03 -10.93 -8.05
CA THR A 88 -0.08 -12.39 -8.09
C THR A 88 1.13 -12.95 -8.82
N VAL A 89 1.43 -14.23 -8.59
CA VAL A 89 2.53 -14.91 -9.27
C VAL A 89 2.32 -14.92 -10.79
N ALA A 90 1.06 -15.04 -11.24
CA ALA A 90 0.72 -15.00 -12.66
C ALA A 90 0.98 -13.62 -13.28
N GLU A 91 0.58 -12.53 -12.62
CA GLU A 91 0.83 -11.17 -13.09
C GLU A 91 2.33 -10.83 -13.08
N LEU A 92 3.08 -11.27 -12.06
CA LEU A 92 4.52 -11.09 -12.03
C LEU A 92 5.20 -11.80 -13.20
N ALA A 93 4.78 -13.02 -13.52
CA ALA A 93 5.29 -13.75 -14.67
C ALA A 93 4.95 -13.06 -16.01
N ALA A 94 3.78 -12.42 -16.10
CA ALA A 94 3.33 -11.75 -17.32
C ALA A 94 3.92 -10.34 -17.51
N TYR A 95 4.08 -9.56 -16.44
CA TYR A 95 4.32 -8.11 -16.53
C TYR A 95 5.69 -7.66 -15.99
N CYS A 96 6.43 -8.53 -15.28
CA CYS A 96 7.71 -8.16 -14.67
C CYS A 96 8.92 -8.39 -15.61
N GLY A 97 8.71 -8.67 -16.90
CA GLY A 97 9.77 -9.00 -17.85
C GLY A 97 10.85 -7.91 -17.97
N ASP A 98 10.44 -6.64 -18.01
CA ASP A 98 11.35 -5.48 -18.09
C ASP A 98 11.89 -5.03 -16.72
N GLY A 99 11.61 -5.82 -15.67
CA GLY A 99 12.03 -5.58 -14.31
C GLY A 99 10.98 -4.85 -13.44
N PRO A 100 11.24 -4.78 -12.12
CA PRO A 100 10.27 -4.31 -11.14
C PRO A 100 9.94 -2.81 -11.25
N ALA A 101 10.79 -2.02 -11.91
CA ALA A 101 10.59 -0.58 -12.05
C ALA A 101 9.46 -0.23 -13.04
N LEU A 102 9.21 -1.09 -14.04
CA LEU A 102 8.19 -0.89 -15.07
C LEU A 102 6.92 -1.72 -14.81
N LEU A 103 6.93 -2.56 -13.77
CA LEU A 103 5.83 -3.48 -13.46
C LEU A 103 4.47 -2.78 -13.35
N ASP A 104 4.39 -1.66 -12.63
CA ASP A 104 3.14 -0.91 -12.44
C ASP A 104 2.61 -0.34 -13.77
N GLU A 105 3.51 0.14 -14.63
CA GLU A 105 3.17 0.68 -15.95
C GLU A 105 2.70 -0.42 -16.90
N THR A 106 3.45 -1.53 -16.98
CA THR A 106 3.12 -2.69 -17.82
C THR A 106 1.80 -3.34 -17.38
N ALA A 107 1.59 -3.51 -16.07
CA ALA A 107 0.35 -4.04 -15.53
C ALA A 107 -0.84 -3.13 -15.84
N ARG A 108 -0.68 -1.81 -15.70
CA ARG A 108 -1.74 -0.84 -16.05
C ARG A 108 -2.08 -0.91 -17.54
N ALA A 109 -1.07 -0.95 -18.41
CA ALA A 109 -1.27 -1.05 -19.86
C ALA A 109 -2.00 -2.34 -20.23
N ALA A 110 -1.60 -3.47 -19.67
CA ALA A 110 -2.24 -4.76 -19.89
C ALA A 110 -3.70 -4.78 -19.41
N ASN A 111 -3.97 -4.24 -18.23
CA ASN A 111 -5.34 -4.15 -17.70
C ASN A 111 -6.23 -3.27 -18.56
N ILE A 112 -5.71 -2.16 -19.11
CA ILE A 112 -6.46 -1.32 -20.03
C ILE A 112 -6.77 -2.07 -21.32
N GLU A 113 -5.81 -2.80 -21.91
CA GLU A 113 -6.05 -3.59 -23.13
C GLU A 113 -7.09 -4.70 -22.91
N GLN A 114 -7.04 -5.38 -21.77
CA GLN A 114 -8.06 -6.36 -21.38
C GLN A 114 -9.43 -5.71 -21.22
N GLY A 115 -9.49 -4.52 -20.61
CA GLY A 115 -10.71 -3.73 -20.51
C GLY A 115 -11.27 -3.34 -21.88
N VAL A 116 -10.42 -2.88 -22.81
CA VAL A 116 -10.84 -2.54 -24.18
C VAL A 116 -11.36 -3.78 -24.92
N ALA A 117 -10.70 -4.93 -24.79
CA ALA A 117 -11.18 -6.18 -25.36
C ALA A 117 -12.54 -6.60 -24.77
N PHE A 118 -12.74 -6.43 -23.46
CA PHE A 118 -14.01 -6.69 -22.79
C PHE A 118 -15.11 -5.76 -23.30
N VAL A 119 -14.85 -4.45 -23.41
CA VAL A 119 -15.80 -3.46 -23.95
C VAL A 119 -16.21 -3.81 -25.37
N LYS A 120 -15.25 -4.21 -26.23
CA LYS A 120 -15.54 -4.65 -27.61
C LYS A 120 -16.38 -5.92 -27.66
N ALA A 121 -16.22 -6.83 -26.71
CA ALA A 121 -16.93 -8.12 -26.69
C ALA A 121 -18.32 -8.06 -26.03
N LYS A 122 -18.49 -7.27 -24.97
CA LYS A 122 -19.71 -7.26 -24.13
C LYS A 122 -20.39 -5.90 -23.99
N GLY A 123 -19.77 -4.84 -24.51
CA GLY A 123 -20.26 -3.48 -24.38
C GLY A 123 -19.84 -2.79 -23.08
N VAL A 124 -20.08 -1.48 -23.04
CA VAL A 124 -19.64 -0.59 -21.97
C VAL A 124 -20.37 -0.87 -20.64
N GLU A 125 -21.69 -1.10 -20.67
CA GLU A 125 -22.48 -1.33 -19.45
C GLU A 125 -22.02 -2.60 -18.70
N ALA A 126 -21.78 -3.68 -19.45
CA ALA A 126 -21.27 -4.92 -18.88
C ALA A 126 -19.87 -4.73 -18.26
N PHE A 127 -19.02 -3.92 -18.90
CA PHE A 127 -17.70 -3.60 -18.40
C PHE A 127 -17.76 -2.79 -17.10
N GLU A 128 -18.60 -1.74 -17.03
CA GLU A 128 -18.74 -0.93 -15.81
C GLU A 128 -19.26 -1.75 -14.63
N LYS A 129 -20.24 -2.62 -14.86
CA LYS A 129 -20.74 -3.54 -13.84
C LYS A 129 -19.65 -4.50 -13.35
N TYR A 130 -18.91 -5.09 -14.29
CA TYR A 130 -17.80 -5.99 -13.95
C TYR A 130 -16.74 -5.29 -13.10
N VAL A 131 -16.33 -4.08 -13.50
CA VAL A 131 -15.33 -3.30 -12.74
C VAL A 131 -15.86 -2.92 -11.36
N ALA A 132 -17.14 -2.60 -11.20
CA ALA A 132 -17.72 -2.27 -9.89
C ALA A 132 -17.75 -3.47 -8.92
N GLU A 133 -18.00 -4.67 -9.43
CA GLU A 133 -17.95 -5.91 -8.65
C GLU A 133 -16.50 -6.25 -8.26
N GLU A 134 -15.58 -6.21 -9.23
CA GLU A 134 -14.17 -6.51 -9.00
C GLU A 134 -13.46 -5.48 -8.13
N SER A 135 -13.78 -4.19 -8.26
CA SER A 135 -13.20 -3.14 -7.42
C SER A 135 -13.57 -3.33 -5.96
N THR A 136 -14.78 -3.79 -5.68
CA THR A 136 -15.24 -4.12 -4.32
C THR A 136 -14.47 -5.32 -3.77
N ASN A 137 -14.31 -6.38 -4.57
CA ASN A 137 -13.56 -7.58 -4.17
C ASN A 137 -12.08 -7.29 -3.93
N ALA A 138 -11.48 -6.42 -4.73
CA ALA A 138 -10.07 -6.03 -4.65
C ALA A 138 -9.80 -4.88 -3.66
N ASN A 139 -10.83 -4.35 -2.98
CA ASN A 139 -10.75 -3.16 -2.13
C ASN A 139 -10.12 -1.93 -2.85
N TRP A 140 -10.42 -1.75 -4.13
CA TRP A 140 -10.01 -0.54 -4.86
C TRP A 140 -10.81 0.66 -4.39
N LYS A 141 -10.17 1.83 -4.35
CA LYS A 141 -10.89 3.06 -4.04
C LYS A 141 -11.85 3.41 -5.18
N PRO A 142 -13.05 3.95 -4.91
CA PRO A 142 -14.00 4.32 -5.96
C PRO A 142 -13.40 5.24 -7.03
N GLU A 143 -12.50 6.13 -6.65
CA GLU A 143 -11.80 7.03 -7.56
C GLU A 143 -10.84 6.30 -8.51
N GLU A 144 -10.17 5.26 -8.03
CA GLU A 144 -9.25 4.43 -8.82
C GLU A 144 -10.02 3.59 -9.85
N ALA A 145 -11.14 3.00 -9.44
CA ALA A 145 -12.03 2.27 -10.32
C ALA A 145 -12.63 3.18 -11.40
N LYS A 146 -13.12 4.37 -11.02
CA LYS A 146 -13.65 5.37 -11.96
C LYS A 146 -12.59 5.79 -12.99
N LYS A 147 -11.37 6.11 -12.52
CA LYS A 147 -10.25 6.49 -13.41
C LYS A 147 -9.91 5.35 -14.37
N PHE A 148 -9.90 4.10 -13.91
CA PHE A 148 -9.67 2.94 -14.78
C PHE A 148 -10.74 2.80 -15.86
N ILE A 149 -12.03 2.97 -15.51
CA ILE A 149 -13.14 2.94 -16.47
C ILE A 149 -12.98 4.04 -17.53
N GLU A 150 -12.64 5.26 -17.10
CA GLU A 150 -12.43 6.40 -17.99
C GLU A 150 -11.27 6.15 -18.98
N ASP A 151 -10.13 5.62 -18.50
CA ASP A 151 -8.98 5.28 -19.34
C ASP A 151 -9.32 4.21 -20.39
N VAL A 152 -10.05 3.16 -19.99
CA VAL A 152 -10.50 2.09 -20.92
C VAL A 152 -11.46 2.64 -21.96
N LYS A 153 -12.45 3.45 -21.55
CA LYS A 153 -13.39 4.09 -22.49
C LYS A 153 -12.69 5.04 -23.45
N ALA A 154 -11.68 5.79 -22.98
CA ALA A 154 -10.91 6.69 -23.83
C ALA A 154 -10.14 5.93 -24.91
N LYS A 155 -9.59 4.75 -24.57
CA LYS A 155 -8.85 3.90 -25.53
C LYS A 155 -9.74 3.03 -26.42
N ALA A 156 -10.97 2.76 -26.00
CA ALA A 156 -11.93 1.97 -26.78
C ALA A 156 -12.66 2.76 -27.89
N LYS A 157 -12.53 4.09 -27.89
CA LYS A 157 -13.03 4.99 -28.96
C LYS A 157 -12.16 4.90 -30.20
#